data_AF-H5SE86-F1
#
_entry.id   AF-H5SE86-F1
#
_cell.length_a   1.000
_cell.length_b   1.000
_cell.length_c   1.000
_cell.angle_alpha   90.00
_cell.angle_beta   90.00
_cell.angle_gamma   90.00
#
_symmetry.space_group_name_H-M   'P 1'
#
loop_
_entity.id
_entity.type
_entity.pdbx_description
1 polymer ?
#
loop_
_entity_poly.entity_id
_entity_poly.type
_entity_poly.pdbx_seq_one_letter_code
_entity_poly.pdbx_strand_id
1 'polypeptide(L)'
;MALEQLIAKAENQQELEDIPIYDTFFDPSHIEFFPERSQLRIPIWIQDYDLARLKRKVWFIKLMEIPTRLHDLLVYHVQRYFIERQAELDRHLLGMLSYSPESQCLSLLSNDGVKIAIEVPALRVELIKRQDVRWDWHCHDINCC
;
A
#
# COMPACT_ATOMS: atom_id res chain seq x y z
N MET A 1 -11.78 1.74 0.12
CA MET A 1 -12.32 2.52 1.26
C MET A 1 -11.25 3.27 2.08
N ALA A 2 -10.24 2.64 2.69
CA ALA A 2 -9.23 3.38 3.50
C ALA A 2 -8.24 4.21 2.66
N LEU A 3 -7.77 3.67 1.52
CA LEU A 3 -6.86 4.37 0.61
C LEU A 3 -7.54 5.49 -0.21
N GLU A 4 -8.86 5.41 -0.38
CA GLU A 4 -9.64 6.49 -0.99
C GLU A 4 -9.84 7.64 0.00
N GLN A 5 -10.00 7.34 1.30
CA GLN A 5 -10.00 8.36 2.36
C GLN A 5 -8.65 9.08 2.47
N LEU A 6 -7.55 8.37 2.25
CA LEU A 6 -6.21 8.96 2.15
C LEU A 6 -6.19 10.04 1.06
N ILE A 7 -6.63 9.71 -0.16
CA ILE A 7 -6.66 10.63 -1.30
C ILE A 7 -7.56 11.83 -0.99
N ALA A 8 -8.76 11.59 -0.49
CA ALA A 8 -9.73 12.64 -0.18
C ALA A 8 -9.23 13.62 0.91
N LYS A 9 -8.51 13.13 1.93
CA LYS A 9 -7.92 13.98 2.97
C LYS A 9 -6.64 14.67 2.50
N ALA A 10 -5.84 14.01 1.66
CA ALA A 10 -4.68 14.60 1.01
C ALA A 10 -5.06 15.78 0.11
N GLU A 11 -6.12 15.65 -0.68
CA GLU A 11 -6.64 16.73 -1.54
C GLU A 11 -7.01 17.99 -0.76
N ASN A 12 -7.38 17.85 0.53
CA ASN A 12 -7.73 18.97 1.40
C ASN A 12 -6.58 19.45 2.30
N GLN A 13 -5.37 18.91 2.14
CA GLN A 13 -4.19 19.22 2.96
C GLN A 13 -4.41 19.08 4.48
N GLN A 14 -5.35 18.22 4.88
CA GLN A 14 -5.66 17.99 6.28
C GLN A 14 -4.70 16.97 6.88
N GLU A 15 -4.51 17.07 8.20
CA GLU A 15 -3.77 16.07 8.95
C GLU A 15 -4.40 14.68 8.74
N LEU A 16 -3.56 13.70 8.45
CA LEU A 16 -3.94 12.30 8.37
C LEU A 16 -3.52 11.64 9.68
N GLU A 17 -4.46 11.56 10.62
CA GLU A 17 -4.27 10.78 11.85
C GLU A 17 -4.39 9.29 11.55
N ASP A 18 -3.28 8.57 11.74
CA ASP A 18 -3.14 7.11 11.87
C ASP A 18 -4.31 6.29 11.33
N ILE A 19 -4.54 6.35 10.01
CA ILE A 19 -5.66 5.63 9.40
C ILE A 19 -5.27 4.16 9.33
N PRO A 20 -6.02 3.26 10.00
CA PRO A 20 -5.73 1.84 9.93
C PRO A 20 -6.09 1.34 8.54
N ILE A 21 -5.14 0.66 7.91
CA ILE A 21 -5.32 0.02 6.62
C ILE A 21 -5.31 -1.48 6.86
N TYR A 22 -6.37 -2.12 6.41
CA TYR A 22 -6.46 -3.56 6.31
C TYR A 22 -6.40 -3.87 4.81
N ASP A 23 -5.82 -5.01 4.44
CA ASP A 23 -5.94 -5.56 3.08
C ASP A 23 -5.07 -4.93 1.99
N THR A 24 -4.11 -4.07 2.35
CA THR A 24 -3.16 -3.46 1.41
C THR A 24 -1.74 -3.90 1.71
N PHE A 25 -1.02 -4.34 0.69
CA PHE A 25 0.39 -4.74 0.80
C PHE A 25 1.27 -3.80 -0.03
N PHE A 26 2.53 -3.64 0.37
CA PHE A 26 3.54 -2.95 -0.42
C PHE A 26 4.87 -3.71 -0.38
N ASP A 27 5.70 -3.45 -1.38
CA ASP A 27 7.06 -3.99 -1.48
C ASP A 27 8.03 -2.82 -1.62
N PRO A 28 8.82 -2.52 -0.58
CA PRO A 28 9.72 -1.39 -0.60
C PRO A 28 10.88 -1.53 -1.59
N SER A 29 11.13 -2.73 -2.15
CA SER A 29 12.17 -2.99 -3.15
C SER A 29 11.77 -2.56 -4.56
N HIS A 30 10.47 -2.36 -4.78
CA HIS A 30 9.90 -1.93 -6.06
C HIS A 30 9.45 -0.45 -6.06
N ILE A 31 9.82 0.31 -5.02
CA ILE A 31 9.57 1.74 -4.95
C ILE A 31 10.49 2.46 -5.94
N GLU A 32 9.91 3.30 -6.79
CA GLU A 32 10.64 4.08 -7.79
C GLU A 32 10.51 5.58 -7.50
N PHE A 33 11.65 6.27 -7.49
CA PHE A 33 11.70 7.73 -7.35
C PHE A 33 12.00 8.39 -8.70
N PHE A 34 11.15 9.31 -9.09
CA PHE A 34 11.25 10.11 -10.31
C PHE A 34 11.66 11.55 -9.94
N PRO A 35 12.96 11.85 -9.87
CA PRO A 35 13.46 13.15 -9.38
C PRO A 35 13.00 14.32 -10.26
N GLU A 36 12.94 14.12 -11.58
CA GLU A 36 12.53 15.12 -12.58
C GLU A 36 11.10 15.67 -12.33
N ARG A 37 10.25 14.86 -11.68
CA ARG A 37 8.85 15.20 -11.38
C ARG A 37 8.59 15.32 -9.88
N SER A 38 9.64 15.18 -9.06
CA SER A 38 9.55 15.09 -7.59
C SER A 38 8.46 14.12 -7.15
N GLN A 39 8.47 12.91 -7.73
CA GLN A 39 7.41 11.93 -7.57
C GLN A 39 7.96 10.60 -7.07
N LEU A 40 7.32 10.03 -6.05
CA LEU A 40 7.60 8.68 -5.57
C LEU A 40 6.44 7.77 -5.96
N ARG A 41 6.75 6.63 -6.57
CA ARG A 41 5.77 5.59 -6.93
C ARG A 41 5.95 4.39 -6.03
N ILE A 42 4.90 4.05 -5.30
CA ILE A 42 4.87 2.92 -4.39
C ILE A 42 3.86 1.90 -4.95
N PRO A 43 4.31 0.75 -5.46
CA PRO A 43 3.41 -0.32 -5.85
C PRO A 43 2.68 -0.86 -4.63
N ILE A 44 1.35 -0.88 -4.70
CA ILE A 44 0.51 -1.43 -3.64
C ILE A 44 -0.48 -2.45 -4.19
N TRP A 45 -0.67 -3.53 -3.46
CA TRP A 45 -1.60 -4.60 -3.78
C TRP A 45 -2.80 -4.50 -2.84
N ILE A 46 -4.00 -4.33 -3.40
CA ILE A 46 -5.23 -4.23 -2.63
C ILE A 46 -6.03 -5.51 -2.84
N GLN A 47 -6.39 -6.18 -1.75
CA GLN A 47 -7.29 -7.34 -1.78
C GLN A 47 -8.75 -6.87 -1.83
N ASP A 48 -9.50 -7.30 -2.85
CA ASP A 48 -10.93 -7.00 -2.95
C ASP A 48 -11.76 -8.00 -2.14
N TYR A 49 -12.19 -7.57 -0.96
CA TYR A 49 -13.13 -8.33 -0.14
C TYR A 49 -14.57 -8.06 -0.58
N ASP A 50 -15.18 -9.02 -1.27
CA ASP A 50 -16.64 -9.08 -1.34
C ASP A 50 -17.20 -9.67 -0.02
N LEU A 51 -17.38 -8.79 0.96
CA LEU A 51 -17.94 -9.14 2.27
C LEU A 51 -19.35 -9.77 2.18
N ALA A 52 -20.12 -9.50 1.11
CA ALA A 52 -21.42 -10.13 0.90
C ALA A 52 -21.28 -11.61 0.50
N ARG A 53 -20.21 -11.94 -0.25
CA ARG A 53 -19.85 -13.32 -0.61
C ARG A 53 -19.33 -14.13 0.58
N LEU A 54 -18.60 -13.50 1.50
CA LEU A 54 -17.98 -14.15 2.67
C LEU A 54 -19.00 -14.61 3.73
N LYS A 55 -20.16 -13.95 3.85
CA LYS A 55 -21.20 -14.29 4.85
C LYS A 55 -21.88 -15.66 4.66
N ARG A 56 -21.65 -16.37 3.55
CA ARG A 56 -22.37 -17.63 3.23
C ARG A 56 -21.61 -18.93 3.42
N LYS A 57 -20.32 -18.93 3.81
CA LYS A 57 -19.58 -20.19 4.01
C LYS A 57 -18.60 -20.12 5.18
N VAL A 58 -19.11 -20.33 6.38
CA VAL A 58 -18.28 -20.75 7.52
C VAL A 58 -17.90 -22.23 7.29
N TRP A 59 -16.67 -22.61 7.64
CA TRP A 59 -16.10 -23.98 7.78
C TRP A 59 -15.26 -24.60 6.66
N PHE A 60 -14.92 -23.90 5.58
CA PHE A 60 -13.81 -24.33 4.69
C PHE A 60 -13.19 -23.11 4.00
N ILE A 61 -12.27 -22.42 4.66
CA ILE A 61 -11.33 -21.51 3.96
C ILE A 61 -10.25 -22.40 3.33
N LYS A 62 -10.65 -23.29 2.43
CA LYS A 62 -9.76 -23.91 1.45
C LYS A 62 -9.56 -22.85 0.38
N LEU A 63 -8.38 -22.25 0.32
CA LEU A 63 -7.80 -21.62 -0.87
C LEU A 63 -8.82 -20.85 -1.73
N MET A 64 -9.53 -19.87 -1.16
CA MET A 64 -10.15 -18.86 -2.01
C MET A 64 -9.05 -17.85 -2.31
N GLU A 65 -8.51 -17.90 -3.53
CA GLU A 65 -7.67 -16.83 -4.08
C GLU A 65 -8.46 -15.53 -4.00
N ILE A 66 -8.15 -14.69 -3.00
CA ILE A 66 -8.74 -13.37 -2.90
C ILE A 66 -8.13 -12.54 -4.03
N PRO A 67 -8.95 -12.05 -4.98
CA PRO A 67 -8.43 -11.29 -6.10
C PRO A 67 -7.69 -10.06 -5.56
N THR A 68 -6.43 -9.94 -5.96
CA THR A 68 -5.54 -8.87 -5.55
C THR A 68 -5.30 -7.97 -6.75
N ARG A 69 -5.56 -6.67 -6.60
CA ARG A 69 -5.37 -5.67 -7.66
C ARG A 69 -4.13 -4.84 -7.37
N LEU A 70 -3.24 -4.75 -8.35
CA LEU A 70 -2.06 -3.92 -8.29
C LEU A 70 -2.41 -2.47 -8.65
N HIS A 71 -1.99 -1.54 -7.81
CA HIS A 71 -2.08 -0.11 -8.03
C HIS A 71 -0.71 0.53 -7.81
N ASP A 72 -0.53 1.72 -8.37
CA ASP A 72 0.56 2.62 -8.04
C ASP A 72 0.01 3.73 -7.13
N LEU A 73 0.48 3.79 -5.89
CA LEU A 73 0.34 4.98 -5.04
C LEU A 73 1.43 5.97 -5.44
N LEU A 74 1.00 7.08 -6.05
CA LEU A 74 1.88 8.16 -6.46
C LEU A 74 1.86 9.24 -5.39
N VAL A 75 3.03 9.59 -4.87
CA VAL A 75 3.23 10.71 -3.96
C VAL A 75 3.97 11.81 -4.70
N TYR A 76 3.42 13.02 -4.71
CA TYR A 76 3.97 14.17 -5.42
C TYR A 76 4.69 15.12 -4.45
N HIS A 77 5.48 16.03 -5.02
CA HIS A 77 6.26 17.04 -4.29
C HIS A 77 7.27 16.43 -3.31
N VAL A 78 7.73 15.22 -3.59
CA VAL A 78 8.66 14.49 -2.72
C VAL A 78 10.03 15.16 -2.76
N GLN A 79 10.51 15.59 -1.60
CA GLN A 79 11.87 16.12 -1.43
C GLN A 79 12.87 15.01 -1.18
N ARG A 80 12.52 14.08 -0.28
CA ARG A 80 13.31 12.89 0.04
C ARG A 80 12.41 11.82 0.66
N TYR A 81 12.91 10.59 0.68
CA TYR A 81 12.25 9.49 1.37
C TYR A 81 13.28 8.57 2.03
N PHE A 82 12.86 7.89 3.08
CA PHE A 82 13.66 6.93 3.84
C PHE A 82 12.85 5.66 4.06
N ILE A 83 13.53 4.52 4.00
CA ILE A 83 12.94 3.22 4.30
C ILE A 83 13.70 2.61 5.48
N GLU A 84 13.01 2.38 6.58
CA GLU A 84 13.52 1.64 7.73
C GLU A 84 12.99 0.20 7.62
N ARG A 85 13.89 -0.76 7.33
CA ARG A 85 13.55 -2.19 7.22
C ARG A 85 14.09 -2.97 8.40
N GLN A 86 13.19 -3.66 9.11
CA GLN A 86 13.56 -4.63 10.14
C GLN A 86 13.37 -6.09 9.69
N ALA A 87 12.55 -6.33 8.65
CA ALA A 87 12.20 -7.65 8.14
C ALA A 87 12.67 -7.84 6.68
N GLU A 88 13.19 -9.04 6.37
CA GLU A 88 13.59 -9.48 5.02
C GLU A 88 12.43 -10.19 4.31
N LEU A 89 11.24 -9.58 4.31
CA LEU A 89 10.11 -10.09 3.53
C LEU A 89 10.01 -9.29 2.22
N ASP A 90 9.57 -9.96 1.16
CA ASP A 90 9.32 -9.27 -0.11
C ASP A 90 8.10 -8.34 -0.01
N ARG A 91 7.08 -8.72 0.79
CA ARG A 91 5.82 -7.97 0.89
C ARG A 91 5.42 -7.74 2.33
N HIS A 92 4.99 -6.52 2.61
CA HIS A 92 4.59 -6.08 3.94
C HIS A 92 3.14 -5.62 3.93
N LEU A 93 2.37 -6.04 4.93
CA LEU A 93 0.98 -5.60 5.12
C LEU A 93 1.00 -4.18 5.68
N LEU A 94 0.50 -3.21 4.91
CA LEU A 94 0.36 -1.82 5.33
C LEU A 94 -0.66 -1.75 6.47
N GLY A 95 -0.20 -1.35 7.64
CA GLY A 95 -1.03 -1.24 8.84
C GLY A 95 -1.57 0.17 9.06
N MET A 96 -0.75 1.17 8.77
CA MET A 96 -1.04 2.54 9.16
C MET A 96 -0.46 3.54 8.17
N LEU A 97 -1.19 4.63 7.99
CA LEU A 97 -0.77 5.74 7.15
C LEU A 97 -1.08 7.06 7.86
N SER A 98 -0.07 7.92 7.94
CA SER A 98 -0.19 9.21 8.63
C SER A 98 0.56 10.33 7.90
N TYR A 99 0.08 11.56 8.08
CA TYR A 99 0.69 12.78 7.54
C TYR A 99 0.53 13.91 8.53
N SER A 100 1.64 14.57 8.84
CA SER A 100 1.67 15.76 9.69
C SER A 100 2.10 16.97 8.84
N PRO A 101 1.24 18.00 8.70
CA PRO A 101 1.59 19.24 8.00
C PRO A 101 2.76 19.98 8.66
N GLU A 102 2.88 19.90 9.99
CA GLU A 102 3.94 20.54 10.77
C GLU A 102 5.32 19.96 10.46
N SER A 103 5.40 18.63 10.38
CA SER A 103 6.63 17.92 10.04
C SER A 103 6.81 17.70 8.53
N GLN A 104 5.82 18.07 7.71
CA GLN A 104 5.80 17.86 6.26
C GLN A 104 6.14 16.43 5.86
N CYS A 105 5.64 15.45 6.62
CA CYS A 105 6.05 14.06 6.50
C CYS A 105 4.85 13.14 6.36
N LEU A 106 4.85 12.36 5.28
CA LEU A 106 3.95 11.24 5.06
C LEU A 106 4.65 9.95 5.49
N SER A 107 4.02 9.16 6.36
CA SER A 107 4.55 7.90 6.88
C SER A 107 3.63 6.74 6.51
N LEU A 108 4.21 5.69 5.93
CA LEU A 108 3.57 4.39 5.75
C LEU A 108 4.24 3.41 6.72
N LEU A 109 3.47 2.77 7.58
CA LEU A 109 3.97 1.79 8.54
C LEU A 109 3.27 0.45 8.29
N SER A 110 4.06 -0.61 8.08
CA SER A 110 3.56 -1.96 8.02
C SER A 110 3.38 -2.58 9.40
N ASN A 111 2.54 -3.62 9.47
CA ASN A 111 2.29 -4.36 10.72
C ASN A 111 3.52 -5.12 11.23
N ASP A 112 4.50 -5.39 10.37
CA ASP A 112 5.76 -6.05 10.69
C ASP A 112 6.94 -5.06 10.87
N GLY A 113 6.65 -3.76 11.00
CA GLY A 113 7.63 -2.75 11.44
C GLY A 113 8.49 -2.15 10.34
N VAL A 114 8.13 -2.34 9.06
CA VAL A 114 8.74 -1.61 7.95
C VAL A 114 8.08 -0.24 7.81
N LYS A 115 8.90 0.80 7.81
CA LYS A 115 8.44 2.19 7.73
C LYS A 115 9.00 2.87 6.49
N ILE A 116 8.13 3.57 5.77
CA ILE A 116 8.52 4.49 4.69
C ILE A 116 8.14 5.90 5.16
N ALA A 117 9.14 6.76 5.35
CA ALA A 117 8.95 8.18 5.67
C ALA A 117 9.25 9.02 4.42
N ILE A 118 8.35 9.90 4.04
CA ILE A 118 8.40 10.67 2.80
C ILE A 118 8.21 12.14 3.14
N GLU A 119 9.22 12.95 2.89
CA GLU A 119 9.15 14.40 3.11
C GLU A 119 8.46 15.07 1.93
N VAL A 120 7.30 15.66 2.21
CA VAL A 120 6.40 16.31 1.27
C VAL A 120 5.90 17.64 1.86
N PRO A 121 6.28 18.79 1.29
CA PRO A 121 5.89 20.10 1.80
C PRO A 121 4.40 20.39 1.60
N ALA A 122 3.80 19.76 0.61
CA ALA A 122 2.37 19.80 0.36
C ALA A 122 1.92 18.39 -0.02
N LEU A 123 1.08 17.79 0.81
CA LEU A 123 0.57 16.45 0.55
C LEU A 123 -0.28 16.44 -0.72
N ARG A 124 0.17 15.67 -1.71
CA ARG A 124 -0.62 15.31 -2.88
C ARG A 124 -0.31 13.86 -3.21
N VAL A 125 -1.36 13.03 -3.25
CA VAL A 125 -1.26 11.61 -3.58
C VAL A 125 -2.34 11.21 -4.58
N GLU A 126 -2.03 10.26 -5.45
CA GLU A 126 -2.96 9.68 -6.40
C GLU A 126 -2.83 8.16 -6.38
N LEU A 127 -3.94 7.46 -6.62
CA LEU A 127 -3.95 6.01 -6.78
C LEU A 127 -4.30 5.63 -8.20
N ILE A 128 -3.32 5.07 -8.92
CA ILE A 128 -3.51 4.64 -10.31
C ILE A 128 -3.65 3.12 -10.35
N LYS A 129 -4.79 2.63 -10.83
CA LYS A 129 -4.98 1.21 -11.09
C LYS A 129 -4.06 0.77 -12.24
N ARG A 130 -3.16 -0.19 -11.99
CA ARG A 130 -2.50 -0.89 -13.10
C ARG A 130 -3.53 -1.83 -13.73
N GLN A 131 -3.58 -1.89 -15.06
CA GLN A 131 -4.47 -2.83 -15.76
C GLN A 131 -4.34 -4.22 -15.14
N ASP A 132 -5.48 -4.91 -14.97
CA ASP A 132 -5.61 -6.11 -14.13
C ASP A 132 -4.48 -7.11 -14.40
N VAL A 133 -3.51 -7.15 -13.49
CA VAL A 133 -2.56 -8.26 -13.47
C VAL A 133 -3.30 -9.42 -12.83
N ARG A 134 -3.81 -10.36 -13.64
CA ARG A 134 -4.17 -11.68 -13.13
C ARG A 134 -2.88 -12.31 -12.64
N TRP A 135 -2.66 -12.23 -11.34
CA TRP A 135 -1.63 -13.03 -10.69
C TRP A 135 -2.23 -14.40 -10.46
N ASP A 136 -1.89 -15.35 -11.33
CA ASP A 136 -2.09 -16.75 -11.02
C ASP A 136 -1.20 -17.07 -9.80
N TRP A 137 -1.81 -17.43 -8.68
CA TRP A 137 -1.10 -17.98 -7.53
C TRP A 137 -0.61 -19.38 -7.90
N HIS A 138 0.42 -19.47 -8.75
CA HIS A 138 1.21 -20.67 -8.79
C HIS A 138 2.09 -20.67 -7.55
N CYS A 139 1.56 -21.26 -6.48
CA CYS A 139 2.34 -21.90 -5.43
C CYS A 139 3.36 -22.79 -6.16
N HIS A 140 4.57 -22.29 -6.37
CA HIS A 140 5.71 -23.15 -6.62
C HIS A 140 6.07 -23.75 -5.28
N ASP A 141 6.34 -25.05 -5.30
CA ASP A 141 6.52 -25.99 -4.18
C ASP A 141 5.18 -26.63 -3.76
N ILE A 142 4.95 -27.95 -3.89
CA ILE A 142 5.82 -29.09 -3.56
C ILE A 142 5.47 -30.28 -4.49
N ASN A 143 6.49 -31.01 -4.95
CA ASN A 143 6.51 -32.25 -5.76
C ASN A 143 6.81 -32.10 -7.26
N CYS A 144 8.04 -31.70 -7.58
CA CYS A 144 8.73 -32.28 -8.74
C CYS A 144 9.46 -33.56 -8.27
N CYS A 145 8.78 -34.70 -8.39
CA CYS A 145 9.33 -36.04 -8.53
C CYS A 145 8.34 -36.88 -9.34
#